data_AF-A0AAV5AFQ4-F1
#
_entry.id   AF-A0AAV5AFQ4-F1
#
_cell.length_a   1.000
_cell.length_b   1.000
_cell.length_c   1.000
_cell.angle_alpha   90.00
_cell.angle_beta   90.00
_cell.angle_gamma   90.00
#
_symmetry.space_group_name_H-M   'P 1'
#
loop_
_entity.id
_entity.type
_entity.pdbx_description
1 polymer ?
#
loop_
_entity_poly.entity_id
_entity_poly.type
_entity_poly.pdbx_seq_one_letter_code
_entity_poly.pdbx_strand_id
1 'polypeptide(L)'
;MSQMRAEQMETTTEPGSSKRYKNFYSALQLASRSVSSKWTYEDFKECFPTYCDTFPEEAQKLRTQLSEKIFQLTKVSGFRHTSHFSQVMTSYKQRTDALLAENNTAEATDILHDVVLDAKESSSDLNRHDKWIRNLEPRIAVYARTIPVLEKECSRLREELLKLTEDNERLVTQLEQNETKKIELETLTIRRLDTLDEAS
;
A
#
# COMPACT_ATOMS: atom_id res chain seq x y z
N MET A 1 -30.72 22.93 22.83
CA MET A 1 -29.45 22.82 23.60
C MET A 1 -28.95 21.38 23.51
N SER A 2 -28.51 20.97 22.31
CA SER A 2 -28.10 19.59 22.01
C SER A 2 -26.72 19.61 21.36
N GLN A 3 -25.71 19.93 22.14
CA GLN A 3 -24.30 19.82 21.81
C GLN A 3 -23.57 19.54 23.12
N MET A 4 -23.09 18.31 23.33
CA MET A 4 -21.91 17.98 24.14
C MET A 4 -21.77 16.46 24.29
N ARG A 5 -20.82 15.88 23.54
CA ARG A 5 -19.86 14.81 23.92
C ARG A 5 -19.40 14.05 22.67
N ALA A 6 -18.62 14.73 21.85
CA ALA A 6 -17.56 14.06 21.12
C ALA A 6 -16.33 14.05 22.05
N GLU A 7 -16.31 13.13 23.01
CA GLU A 7 -15.10 12.89 23.79
C GLU A 7 -14.03 12.33 22.86
N GLN A 8 -12.96 13.10 22.72
CA GLN A 8 -11.74 12.73 22.03
C GLN A 8 -11.20 11.42 22.62
N MET A 9 -11.39 10.32 21.89
CA MET A 9 -10.57 9.13 22.07
C MET A 9 -9.21 9.44 21.49
N GLU A 10 -8.24 9.68 22.39
CA GLU A 10 -6.82 9.62 22.07
C GLU A 10 -6.55 8.26 21.44
N THR A 11 -6.42 8.28 20.13
CA THR A 11 -6.09 7.13 19.30
C THR A 11 -4.57 7.08 19.29
N THR A 12 -3.98 6.13 20.01
CA THR A 12 -2.59 5.72 19.80
C THR A 12 -2.50 5.24 18.36
N THR A 13 -2.13 6.14 17.45
CA THR A 13 -2.06 5.89 16.02
C THR A 13 -0.70 6.32 15.54
N GLU A 14 -0.05 5.44 14.79
CA GLU A 14 1.14 5.79 14.05
C GLU A 14 0.84 6.99 13.11
N PRO A 15 1.76 7.98 13.02
CA PRO A 15 1.60 9.10 12.13
C PRO A 15 1.61 8.60 10.68
N GLY A 16 0.46 8.67 9.99
CA GLY A 16 0.34 8.32 8.57
C GLY A 16 -0.92 7.57 8.15
N SER A 17 -1.67 6.96 9.08
CA SER A 17 -2.78 6.07 8.68
C SER A 17 -3.98 6.76 8.01
N SER A 18 -4.55 6.09 7.00
CA SER A 18 -5.70 6.57 6.23
C SER A 18 -6.95 6.78 7.08
N LYS A 19 -7.89 7.58 6.55
CA LYS A 19 -9.23 7.76 7.16
C LYS A 19 -9.97 6.42 7.31
N ARG A 20 -9.75 5.48 6.38
CA ARG A 20 -10.37 4.16 6.39
C ARG A 20 -9.86 3.32 7.57
N TYR A 21 -8.54 3.31 7.79
CA TYR A 21 -7.95 2.60 8.94
C TYR A 21 -8.42 3.17 10.27
N LYS A 22 -8.49 4.51 10.41
CA LYS A 22 -9.02 5.18 11.60
C LYS A 22 -10.47 4.78 11.91
N ASN A 23 -11.31 4.70 10.89
CA ASN A 23 -12.70 4.24 11.04
C ASN A 23 -12.78 2.76 11.42
N PHE A 24 -11.95 1.90 10.81
CA PHE A 24 -11.87 0.49 11.15
C PHE A 24 -11.46 0.28 12.60
N TYR A 25 -10.36 0.91 13.02
CA TYR A 25 -9.82 0.76 14.36
C TYR A 25 -10.76 1.33 15.43
N SER A 26 -11.40 2.47 15.16
CA SER A 26 -12.42 3.03 16.08
C SER A 26 -13.65 2.14 16.20
N ALA A 27 -14.13 1.53 15.11
CA ALA A 27 -15.22 0.56 15.16
C ALA A 27 -14.84 -0.70 15.95
N LEU A 28 -13.60 -1.19 15.80
CA LEU A 28 -13.08 -2.33 16.57
C LEU A 28 -13.02 -2.02 18.08
N GLN A 29 -12.55 -0.82 18.44
CA GLN A 29 -12.53 -0.38 19.83
C GLN A 29 -13.95 -0.24 20.40
N LEU A 30 -14.90 0.27 19.60
CA LEU A 30 -16.30 0.36 20.00
C LEU A 30 -16.93 -1.02 20.21
N ALA A 31 -16.67 -1.98 19.32
CA ALA A 31 -17.13 -3.35 19.47
C ALA A 31 -16.54 -4.03 20.71
N SER A 32 -15.25 -3.80 20.99
CA SER A 32 -14.60 -4.32 22.21
C SER A 32 -15.25 -3.77 23.48
N ARG A 33 -15.64 -2.49 23.46
CA ARG A 33 -16.37 -1.86 24.56
C ARG A 33 -17.78 -2.41 24.71
N SER A 34 -18.50 -2.63 23.61
CA SER A 34 -19.89 -3.10 23.67
C SER A 34 -19.98 -4.50 24.28
N VAL A 35 -19.03 -5.38 24.01
CA VAL A 35 -18.94 -6.71 24.64
C VAL A 35 -18.85 -6.62 26.17
N SER A 36 -18.15 -5.62 26.69
CA SER A 36 -17.94 -5.42 28.12
C SER A 36 -19.21 -5.03 28.87
N SER A 37 -20.16 -4.42 28.17
CA SER A 37 -21.42 -3.90 28.72
C SER A 37 -22.66 -4.69 28.27
N LYS A 38 -22.50 -5.73 27.45
CA LYS A 38 -23.63 -6.43 26.82
C LYS A 38 -24.36 -7.38 27.77
N TRP A 39 -23.67 -7.86 28.79
CA TRP A 39 -24.22 -8.82 29.76
C TRP A 39 -24.96 -8.07 30.88
N THR A 40 -26.19 -8.52 31.12
CA THR A 40 -27.16 -7.95 32.05
C THR A 40 -27.01 -8.55 33.45
N TYR A 41 -27.75 -7.99 34.41
CA TYR A 41 -27.84 -8.61 35.74
C TYR A 41 -28.52 -9.98 35.68
N GLU A 42 -29.41 -10.19 34.71
CA GLU A 42 -30.12 -11.46 34.55
C GLU A 42 -29.18 -12.54 34.03
N ASP A 43 -28.32 -12.20 33.07
CA ASP A 43 -27.25 -13.11 32.61
C ASP A 43 -26.29 -13.49 33.75
N PHE A 44 -26.02 -12.52 34.65
CA PHE A 44 -25.19 -12.77 35.83
C PHE A 44 -25.90 -13.66 36.87
N LYS A 45 -27.20 -13.44 37.08
CA LYS A 45 -28.04 -14.21 38.00
C LYS A 45 -28.21 -15.66 37.54
N GLU A 46 -28.32 -15.91 36.23
CA GLU A 46 -28.35 -17.27 35.68
C GLU A 46 -27.08 -18.06 36.03
N CYS A 47 -25.93 -17.39 36.05
CA CYS A 47 -24.64 -18.02 36.37
C CYS A 47 -24.40 -18.16 37.87
N PHE A 48 -24.94 -17.24 38.70
CA PHE A 48 -24.72 -17.19 40.15
C PHE A 48 -26.02 -17.02 40.96
N PRO A 49 -27.01 -17.91 40.79
CA PRO A 49 -28.36 -17.72 41.32
C PRO A 49 -28.37 -17.63 42.85
N THR A 50 -27.69 -18.55 43.52
CA THR A 50 -27.62 -18.59 45.00
C THR A 50 -27.06 -17.30 45.58
N TYR A 51 -25.98 -16.77 44.97
CA TYR A 51 -25.34 -15.54 45.44
C TYR A 51 -26.23 -14.31 45.23
N CYS A 52 -26.84 -14.21 44.04
CA CYS A 52 -27.76 -13.13 43.67
C CYS A 52 -29.04 -13.10 44.53
N ASP A 53 -29.52 -14.26 44.98
CA ASP A 53 -30.69 -14.35 45.85
C ASP A 53 -30.35 -14.00 47.31
N THR A 54 -29.13 -14.34 47.79
CA THR A 54 -28.68 -13.96 49.14
C THR A 54 -28.23 -12.50 49.26
N PHE A 55 -27.60 -11.94 48.23
CA PHE A 55 -26.99 -10.60 48.26
C PHE A 55 -27.29 -9.81 46.97
N PRO A 56 -28.55 -9.44 46.70
CA PRO A 56 -28.95 -8.82 45.43
C PRO A 56 -28.26 -7.46 45.17
N GLU A 57 -28.15 -6.62 46.21
CA GLU A 57 -27.49 -5.31 46.14
C GLU A 57 -25.98 -5.42 45.86
N GLU A 58 -25.32 -6.38 46.50
CA GLU A 58 -23.87 -6.59 46.34
C GLU A 58 -23.55 -7.25 45.01
N ALA A 59 -24.38 -8.21 44.56
CA ALA A 59 -24.26 -8.83 43.26
C ALA A 59 -24.39 -7.81 42.13
N GLN A 60 -25.34 -6.87 42.22
CA GLN A 60 -25.51 -5.82 41.22
C GLN A 60 -24.33 -4.83 41.22
N LYS A 61 -23.80 -4.49 42.40
CA LYS A 61 -22.58 -3.67 42.53
C LYS A 61 -21.37 -4.39 41.92
N LEU A 62 -21.19 -5.68 42.21
CA LEU A 62 -20.09 -6.49 41.70
C LEU A 62 -20.14 -6.61 40.18
N ARG A 63 -21.33 -6.86 39.61
CA ARG A 63 -21.53 -6.86 38.15
C ARG A 63 -21.09 -5.53 37.53
N THR A 64 -21.59 -4.42 38.08
CA THR A 64 -21.29 -3.07 37.58
C THR A 64 -19.80 -2.74 37.71
N GLN A 65 -19.16 -3.13 38.82
CA GLN A 65 -17.72 -2.99 39.01
C GLN A 65 -16.90 -3.85 38.05
N LEU A 66 -17.37 -5.07 37.72
CA LEU A 66 -16.72 -5.94 36.75
C LEU A 66 -16.80 -5.33 35.35
N SER A 67 -17.98 -4.87 34.93
CA SER A 67 -18.17 -4.17 33.65
C SER A 67 -17.27 -2.93 33.55
N GLU A 68 -17.21 -2.12 34.62
CA GLU A 68 -16.36 -0.93 34.67
C GLU A 68 -14.87 -1.28 34.63
N LYS A 69 -14.42 -2.31 35.36
CA LYS A 69 -13.03 -2.76 35.31
C LYS A 69 -12.65 -3.28 33.93
N ILE A 70 -13.51 -4.04 33.27
CA ILE A 70 -13.28 -4.50 31.89
C ILE A 70 -13.18 -3.28 30.95
N PHE A 71 -14.03 -2.27 31.14
CA PHE A 71 -14.00 -1.03 30.38
C PHE A 71 -12.72 -0.22 30.57
N GLN A 72 -12.30 0.04 31.82
CA GLN A 72 -11.10 0.83 32.12
C GLN A 72 -9.82 0.14 31.64
N LEU A 73 -9.74 -1.18 31.74
CA LEU A 73 -8.60 -1.96 31.28
C LEU A 73 -8.48 -1.99 29.73
N THR A 74 -9.59 -1.79 29.02
CA THR A 74 -9.58 -1.60 27.55
C THR A 74 -9.03 -0.21 27.16
N LYS A 75 -9.08 0.77 28.07
CA LYS A 75 -8.74 2.18 27.79
C LYS A 75 -7.28 2.54 28.12
N VAL A 76 -6.62 1.85 29.06
CA VAL A 76 -5.33 2.31 29.62
C VAL A 76 -4.20 1.32 29.34
N SER A 77 -3.21 1.77 28.55
CA SER A 77 -1.93 1.09 28.27
C SER A 77 -0.89 1.21 29.39
N GLY A 78 -1.29 1.20 30.66
CA GLY A 78 -0.38 1.64 31.74
C GLY A 78 -0.66 1.17 33.17
N PHE A 79 -1.59 0.23 33.40
CA PHE A 79 -1.84 -0.21 34.78
C PHE A 79 -0.89 -1.34 35.20
N ARG A 80 0.20 -0.96 35.88
CA ARG A 80 1.12 -1.89 36.57
C ARG A 80 0.57 -2.26 37.95
N HIS A 81 -0.49 -3.06 38.04
CA HIS A 81 -0.81 -3.76 39.29
C HIS A 81 -1.36 -5.17 39.07
N THR A 82 -0.80 -6.06 39.86
CA THR A 82 -0.73 -7.52 39.76
C THR A 82 -2.04 -8.18 40.15
N SER A 83 -2.93 -8.40 39.19
CA SER A 83 -3.98 -9.43 39.31
C SER A 83 -4.08 -10.21 37.99
N HIS A 84 -4.33 -11.52 38.08
CA HIS A 84 -4.38 -12.43 36.92
C HIS A 84 -5.37 -11.95 35.84
N PHE A 85 -6.45 -11.26 36.26
CA PHE A 85 -7.47 -10.68 35.39
C PHE A 85 -6.96 -9.46 34.59
N SER A 86 -6.16 -8.58 35.21
CA SER A 86 -5.53 -7.45 34.53
C SER A 86 -4.56 -7.92 33.44
N GLN A 87 -3.85 -9.03 33.68
CA GLN A 87 -2.89 -9.59 32.74
C GLN A 87 -3.57 -10.18 31.50
N VAL A 88 -4.70 -10.87 31.67
CA VAL A 88 -5.48 -11.45 30.56
C VAL A 88 -6.07 -10.37 29.64
N MET A 89 -6.56 -9.24 30.17
CA MET A 89 -7.22 -8.22 29.33
C MET A 89 -6.23 -7.22 28.71
N THR A 90 -5.13 -6.85 29.39
CA THR A 90 -4.01 -6.14 28.73
C THR A 90 -3.42 -6.98 27.60
N SER A 91 -3.40 -8.31 27.74
CA SER A 91 -3.00 -9.21 26.65
C SER A 91 -3.96 -9.16 25.46
N TYR A 92 -5.25 -8.87 25.65
CA TYR A 92 -6.21 -8.80 24.54
C TYR A 92 -5.90 -7.64 23.59
N LYS A 93 -5.75 -6.41 24.09
CA LYS A 93 -5.39 -5.26 23.26
C LYS A 93 -4.03 -5.47 22.58
N GLN A 94 -3.03 -5.94 23.33
CA GLN A 94 -1.70 -6.23 22.79
C GLN A 94 -1.77 -7.32 21.71
N ARG A 95 -2.62 -8.34 21.89
CA ARG A 95 -2.81 -9.41 20.93
C ARG A 95 -3.58 -8.94 19.69
N THR A 96 -4.59 -8.09 19.83
CA THR A 96 -5.27 -7.49 18.68
C THR A 96 -4.32 -6.59 17.90
N ASP A 97 -3.57 -5.73 18.59
CA ASP A 97 -2.59 -4.85 17.94
C ASP A 97 -1.48 -5.68 17.26
N ALA A 98 -1.02 -6.77 17.88
CA ALA A 98 -0.05 -7.70 17.27
C ALA A 98 -0.62 -8.42 16.04
N LEU A 99 -1.87 -8.89 16.08
CA LEU A 99 -2.53 -9.51 14.91
C LEU A 99 -2.73 -8.52 13.76
N LEU A 100 -3.07 -7.27 14.08
CA LEU A 100 -3.21 -6.21 13.08
C LEU A 100 -1.87 -5.86 12.44
N ALA A 101 -0.77 -5.89 13.20
CA ALA A 101 0.58 -5.69 12.71
C ALA A 101 1.07 -6.89 11.87
N GLU A 102 0.85 -8.13 12.32
CA GLU A 102 1.25 -9.35 11.60
C GLU A 102 0.59 -9.43 10.22
N ASN A 103 -0.67 -9.05 10.12
CA ASN A 103 -1.41 -9.04 8.85
C ASN A 103 -1.24 -7.75 8.05
N ASN A 104 -0.37 -6.84 8.50
CA ASN A 104 -0.11 -5.55 7.86
C ASN A 104 -1.39 -4.78 7.49
N THR A 105 -2.36 -4.81 8.40
CA THR A 105 -3.73 -4.33 8.13
C THR A 105 -3.79 -2.82 7.89
N ALA A 106 -2.89 -2.06 8.52
CA ALA A 106 -2.77 -0.63 8.30
C ALA A 106 -2.38 -0.33 6.85
N GLU A 107 -1.26 -0.88 6.38
CA GLU A 107 -0.79 -0.66 5.00
C GLU A 107 -1.80 -1.19 3.97
N ALA A 108 -2.36 -2.38 4.17
CA ALA A 108 -3.36 -2.94 3.26
C ALA A 108 -4.62 -2.07 3.17
N THR A 109 -5.05 -1.48 4.28
CA THR A 109 -6.21 -0.58 4.33
C THR A 109 -5.91 0.77 3.68
N ASP A 110 -4.67 1.24 3.80
CA ASP A 110 -4.19 2.49 3.22
C ASP A 110 -4.04 2.36 1.70
N ILE A 111 -3.43 1.27 1.21
CA ILE A 111 -3.40 0.93 -0.22
C ILE A 111 -4.83 0.89 -0.80
N LEU A 112 -5.77 0.26 -0.08
CA LEU A 112 -7.16 0.24 -0.49
C LEU A 112 -7.80 1.64 -0.49
N HIS A 113 -7.41 2.52 0.43
CA HIS A 113 -7.88 3.89 0.45
C HIS A 113 -7.41 4.63 -0.80
N ASP A 114 -6.13 4.52 -1.14
CA ASP A 114 -5.51 5.19 -2.27
C ASP A 114 -6.09 4.70 -3.59
N VAL A 115 -6.22 3.38 -3.79
CA VAL A 115 -6.86 2.79 -4.98
C VAL A 115 -8.29 3.30 -5.17
N VAL A 116 -9.04 3.50 -4.08
CA VAL A 116 -10.41 4.04 -4.15
C VAL A 116 -10.41 5.53 -4.48
N LEU A 117 -9.42 6.30 -4.00
CA LEU A 117 -9.28 7.71 -4.37
C LEU A 117 -8.92 7.83 -5.85
N ASP A 118 -7.92 7.10 -6.32
CA ASP A 118 -7.50 7.06 -7.73
C ASP A 118 -8.66 6.65 -8.65
N ALA A 119 -9.45 5.65 -8.24
CA ALA A 119 -10.62 5.22 -8.97
C ALA A 119 -11.72 6.29 -9.01
N LYS A 120 -11.92 7.05 -7.92
CA LYS A 120 -12.88 8.15 -7.88
C LYS A 120 -12.46 9.30 -8.78
N GLU A 121 -11.19 9.70 -8.72
CA GLU A 121 -10.64 10.76 -9.57
C GLU A 121 -10.73 10.38 -11.05
N SER A 122 -10.49 9.10 -11.37
CA SER A 122 -10.53 8.60 -12.74
C SER A 122 -11.93 8.16 -13.21
N SER A 123 -12.96 8.22 -12.35
CA SER A 123 -14.31 7.73 -12.67
C SER A 123 -15.06 8.61 -13.68
N SER A 124 -14.54 9.81 -14.00
CA SER A 124 -15.05 10.66 -15.08
C SER A 124 -14.73 10.11 -16.47
N ASP A 125 -13.72 9.24 -16.60
CA ASP A 125 -13.32 8.63 -17.87
C ASP A 125 -14.07 7.30 -18.11
N LEU A 126 -15.19 7.39 -18.82
CA LEU A 126 -16.08 6.25 -19.10
C LEU A 126 -15.41 5.11 -19.88
N ASN A 127 -14.30 5.39 -20.56
CA ASN A 127 -13.61 4.47 -21.47
C ASN A 127 -12.29 3.89 -20.92
N ARG A 128 -12.09 3.91 -19.60
CA ARG A 128 -10.86 3.39 -18.98
C ARG A 128 -10.79 1.85 -19.10
N HIS A 129 -9.66 1.34 -19.60
CA HIS A 129 -9.39 -0.09 -19.79
C HIS A 129 -9.14 -0.86 -18.49
N ASP A 130 -8.98 -0.17 -17.36
CA ASP A 130 -8.70 -0.73 -16.04
C ASP A 130 -9.99 -0.96 -15.23
N LYS A 131 -10.88 -1.80 -15.78
CA LYS A 131 -12.11 -2.23 -15.09
C LYS A 131 -11.87 -3.61 -14.50
N TRP A 132 -12.13 -3.75 -13.21
CA TRP A 132 -12.04 -5.05 -12.54
C TRP A 132 -13.10 -6.03 -13.08
N ILE A 133 -12.69 -7.25 -13.42
CA ILE A 133 -13.56 -8.31 -13.97
C ILE A 133 -13.51 -9.53 -13.04
N ARG A 134 -14.68 -10.06 -12.64
CA ARG A 134 -14.81 -11.16 -11.65
C ARG A 134 -14.11 -12.46 -12.04
N ASN A 135 -13.95 -12.73 -13.34
CA ASN A 135 -13.39 -13.96 -13.88
C ASN A 135 -12.31 -13.65 -14.92
N LEU A 136 -11.29 -12.91 -14.49
CA LEU A 136 -10.15 -12.61 -15.37
C LEU A 136 -9.34 -13.87 -15.60
N GLU A 137 -9.22 -14.30 -16.87
CA GLU A 137 -8.34 -15.40 -17.20
C GLU A 137 -6.89 -15.06 -16.79
N PRO A 138 -6.11 -16.00 -16.24
CA PRO A 138 -4.74 -15.73 -15.78
C PRO A 138 -3.86 -15.11 -16.86
N ARG A 139 -4.08 -15.48 -18.14
CA ARG A 139 -3.37 -14.90 -19.28
C ARG A 139 -3.62 -13.39 -19.41
N ILE A 140 -4.86 -12.95 -19.24
CA ILE A 140 -5.21 -11.53 -19.35
C ILE A 140 -4.58 -10.74 -18.19
N ALA A 141 -4.56 -11.30 -16.98
CA ALA A 141 -3.87 -10.69 -15.84
C ALA A 141 -2.36 -10.52 -16.09
N VAL A 142 -1.71 -11.53 -16.69
CA VAL A 142 -0.31 -11.44 -17.10
C VAL A 142 -0.14 -10.38 -18.19
N TYR A 143 -0.99 -10.37 -19.22
CA TYR A 143 -0.92 -9.36 -20.28
C TYR A 143 -1.06 -7.93 -19.77
N ALA A 144 -1.97 -7.67 -18.84
CA ALA A 144 -2.15 -6.34 -18.24
C ALA A 144 -0.86 -5.83 -17.58
N ARG A 145 -0.06 -6.72 -17.00
CA ARG A 145 1.24 -6.37 -16.39
C ARG A 145 2.38 -6.32 -17.40
N THR A 146 2.39 -7.23 -18.36
CA THR A 146 3.53 -7.42 -19.26
C THR A 146 3.51 -6.47 -20.46
N ILE A 147 2.34 -6.14 -21.01
CA ILE A 147 2.22 -5.26 -22.19
C ILE A 147 2.88 -3.89 -21.96
N PRO A 148 2.63 -3.16 -20.86
CA PRO A 148 3.27 -1.85 -20.65
C PRO A 148 4.80 -1.92 -20.56
N VAL A 149 5.35 -3.03 -20.06
CA VAL A 149 6.80 -3.25 -20.02
C VAL A 149 7.34 -3.51 -21.42
N LEU A 150 6.65 -4.36 -22.19
CA LEU A 150 7.01 -4.63 -23.58
C LEU A 150 6.94 -3.37 -24.45
N GLU A 151 5.93 -2.52 -24.27
CA GLU A 151 5.81 -1.24 -24.99
C GLU A 151 6.96 -0.29 -24.69
N LYS A 152 7.39 -0.21 -23.42
CA LYS A 152 8.58 0.56 -23.03
C LYS A 152 9.85 0.03 -23.68
N GLU A 153 10.06 -1.29 -23.65
CA GLU A 153 11.25 -1.90 -24.28
C GLU A 153 11.22 -1.77 -25.81
N CYS A 154 10.06 -1.95 -26.45
CA CYS A 154 9.90 -1.72 -27.88
C CYS A 154 10.25 -0.28 -28.26
N SER A 155 9.81 0.70 -27.45
CA SER A 155 10.13 2.10 -27.67
C SER A 155 11.63 2.36 -27.55
N ARG A 156 12.26 1.83 -26.49
CA ARG A 156 13.71 1.90 -26.28
C ARG A 156 14.51 1.31 -27.46
N LEU A 157 14.14 0.11 -27.92
CA LEU A 157 14.81 -0.56 -29.03
C LEU A 157 14.65 0.19 -30.35
N ARG A 158 13.49 0.82 -30.58
CA ARG A 158 13.27 1.67 -31.77
C ARG A 158 14.16 2.91 -31.74
N GLU A 159 14.30 3.56 -30.58
CA GLU A 159 15.22 4.69 -30.42
C GLU A 159 16.68 4.28 -30.63
N GLU A 160 17.07 3.12 -30.13
CA GLU A 160 18.42 2.58 -30.31
C GLU A 160 18.72 2.24 -31.78
N LEU A 161 17.76 1.62 -32.48
CA LEU A 161 17.86 1.37 -33.92
C LEU A 161 18.01 2.65 -34.71
N LEU A 162 17.23 3.69 -34.38
CA LEU A 162 17.29 4.98 -35.07
C LEU A 162 18.68 5.63 -34.92
N LYS A 163 19.25 5.60 -33.72
CA LYS A 163 20.62 6.10 -33.47
C LYS A 163 21.66 5.33 -34.28
N LEU A 164 21.56 3.99 -34.31
CA LEU A 164 22.48 3.16 -35.08
C LEU A 164 22.36 3.40 -36.59
N THR A 165 21.15 3.62 -37.11
CA THR A 165 20.96 3.96 -38.51
C THR A 165 21.58 5.32 -38.85
N GLU A 166 21.39 6.33 -38.01
CA GLU A 166 22.00 7.66 -38.20
C GLU A 166 23.53 7.59 -38.14
N ASP A 167 24.09 6.83 -37.19
CA ASP A 167 25.53 6.64 -37.07
C ASP A 167 26.12 5.90 -38.29
N ASN A 168 25.42 4.88 -38.80
CA ASN A 168 25.83 4.16 -40.00
C ASN A 168 25.79 5.07 -41.24
N GLU A 169 24.72 5.85 -41.43
CA GLU A 169 24.61 6.82 -42.52
C GLU A 169 25.75 7.85 -42.48
N ARG A 170 26.08 8.35 -41.28
CA ARG A 170 27.22 9.24 -41.08
C ARG A 170 28.55 8.58 -41.46
N LEU A 171 28.78 7.34 -41.02
CA LEU A 171 30.01 6.60 -41.31
C LEU A 171 30.16 6.27 -42.80
N VAL A 172 29.08 5.88 -43.47
CA VAL A 172 29.07 5.65 -44.93
C VAL A 172 29.44 6.93 -45.66
N THR A 173 28.83 8.06 -45.29
CA THR A 173 29.17 9.37 -45.88
C THR A 173 30.65 9.72 -45.68
N GLN A 174 31.22 9.43 -44.50
CA GLN A 174 32.65 9.64 -44.23
C GLN A 174 33.54 8.73 -45.06
N LEU A 175 33.15 7.47 -45.28
CA LEU A 175 33.89 6.54 -46.12
C LEU A 175 33.92 7.00 -47.58
N GLU A 176 32.78 7.41 -48.14
CA GLU A 176 32.69 7.95 -49.50
C GLU A 176 33.57 9.21 -49.67
N GLN A 177 33.57 10.11 -48.68
CA GLN A 177 34.45 11.28 -48.68
C GLN A 177 35.95 10.92 -48.59
N ASN A 178 36.28 9.84 -47.90
CA ASN A 178 37.66 9.37 -47.79
C ASN A 178 38.11 8.66 -49.07
N GLU A 179 37.25 7.86 -49.69
CA GLU A 179 37.52 7.21 -50.98
C GLU A 179 37.73 8.24 -52.09
N THR A 180 36.88 9.26 -52.17
CA THR A 180 37.04 10.35 -53.15
C THR A 180 38.37 11.10 -52.96
N LYS A 181 38.71 11.49 -51.73
CA LYS A 181 40.02 12.09 -51.41
C LYS A 181 41.19 11.17 -51.76
N LYS A 182 41.07 9.87 -51.50
CA LYS A 182 42.11 8.89 -51.84
C LYS A 182 42.32 8.83 -53.35
N ILE A 183 41.24 8.74 -54.14
CA ILE A 183 41.31 8.73 -55.60
C ILE A 183 41.95 10.04 -56.10
N GLU A 184 41.55 11.20 -55.56
CA GLU A 184 42.16 12.49 -55.91
C GLU A 184 43.67 12.51 -55.65
N LEU A 185 44.11 12.05 -54.48
CA LEU A 185 45.53 11.96 -54.14
C LEU A 185 46.29 10.96 -55.00
N GLU A 186 45.69 9.81 -55.32
CA GLU A 186 46.27 8.82 -56.24
C GLU A 186 46.47 9.41 -57.63
N THR A 187 45.46 10.12 -58.18
CA THR A 187 45.59 10.77 -59.48
C THR A 187 46.65 11.88 -59.49
N LEU A 188 46.77 12.66 -58.41
CA LEU A 188 47.83 13.67 -58.27
C LEU A 188 49.22 13.03 -58.17
N THR A 189 49.33 11.91 -57.45
CA THR A 189 50.58 11.16 -57.33
C THR A 189 51.01 10.59 -58.68
N ILE A 190 50.10 9.96 -59.42
CA ILE A 190 50.36 9.45 -60.78
C ILE A 190 50.85 10.58 -61.69
N ARG A 191 50.13 11.71 -61.74
CA ARG A 191 50.56 12.88 -62.54
C ARG A 191 51.96 13.37 -62.16
N ARG A 192 52.29 13.40 -60.87
CA ARG A 192 53.64 13.81 -60.43
C ARG A 192 54.71 12.80 -60.84
N LEU A 193 54.42 11.51 -60.79
CA LEU A 193 55.33 10.47 -61.26
C LEU A 193 55.55 10.59 -62.77
N ASP A 194 54.49 10.78 -63.56
CA ASP A 194 54.59 10.99 -65.01
C ASP A 194 55.49 12.20 -65.34
N THR A 195 55.36 13.32 -64.61
CA THR A 195 56.24 14.49 -64.82
C THR A 195 57.72 14.26 -64.45
N LEU A 196 57.99 13.32 -63.53
CA LEU A 196 59.36 12.97 -63.15
C LEU A 196 59.99 12.01 -64.15
N ASP A 197 59.19 11.09 -64.71
CA ASP A 197 59.61 10.19 -65.78
C ASP A 197 59.86 10.95 -67.10
N GLU A 198 59.09 12.00 -67.39
CA GLU A 198 59.36 12.89 -68.55
C GLU A 198 60.62 13.77 -68.39
N ALA A 199 61.09 13.99 -67.16
CA ALA A 199 62.24 14.84 -66.85
C ALA A 199 63.56 14.07 -66.69
N SER A 200 63.53 12.73 -66.74
CA SER A 200 64.69 11.83 -66.64
C SER A 200 65.14 11.30 -68.01
#